data_AF-A0A1C4XB94-F1
#
_entry.id   AF-A0A1C4XB94-F1
#
_cell.length_a   1.000
_cell.length_b   1.000
_cell.length_c   1.000
_cell.angle_alpha   90.00
_cell.angle_beta   90.00
_cell.angle_gamma   90.00
#
_symmetry.space_group_name_H-M   'P 1'
#
loop_
_entity.id
_entity.type
_entity.pdbx_description
1 polymer ?
#
loop_
_entity_poly.entity_id
_entity_poly.type
_entity_poly.pdbx_seq_one_letter_code
_entity_poly.pdbx_strand_id
1 'polypeptide(L)' 'MFTRLTAISGVTPVPPGPLGGSARCGDGRSRGVRVHVCAWADRHTLGMVHLTHFPQTTHPEEIFRQIRAQTEHPVP' A
#
# COMPACT_ATOMS: atom_id res chain seq x y z
N MET A 1 -11.91 -3.84 -13.77
CA MET A 1 -12.59 -2.64 -13.21
C MET A 1 -11.88 -2.19 -11.92
N PHE A 2 -10.59 -1.83 -12.02
CA PHE A 2 -9.83 -1.27 -10.88
C PHE A 2 -10.20 0.20 -10.62
N THR A 3 -10.95 0.82 -11.54
CA THR A 3 -11.41 2.21 -11.49
C THR A 3 -12.57 2.48 -10.53
N ARG A 4 -13.07 1.47 -9.80
CA ARG A 4 -14.19 1.60 -8.84
C ARG A 4 -13.80 1.58 -7.35
N LEU A 5 -12.51 1.71 -7.03
CA LEU A 5 -12.09 1.99 -5.66
C LEU A 5 -12.57 3.39 -5.30
N THR A 6 -13.72 3.43 -4.63
CA THR A 6 -14.49 4.63 -4.38
C THR A 6 -14.07 5.14 -3.01
N ALA A 7 -13.33 6.26 -3.04
CA ALA A 7 -12.84 7.02 -1.89
C ALA A 7 -11.94 6.25 -0.92
N ILE A 8 -10.62 6.46 -1.05
CA ILE A 8 -9.67 6.18 0.03
C ILE A 8 -9.73 7.38 1.00
N SER A 9 -9.81 7.09 2.29
CA SER A 9 -9.90 8.05 3.38
C SER A 9 -8.76 7.83 4.37
N GLY A 10 -8.49 8.81 5.23
CA GLY A 10 -7.44 8.69 6.25
C GLY A 10 -6.05 8.49 5.65
N VAL A 11 -5.78 9.08 4.48
CA VAL A 11 -4.50 8.89 3.78
C VAL A 11 -3.37 9.56 4.57
N THR A 12 -2.46 8.75 5.09
CA THR A 12 -1.31 9.21 5.87
C THR A 12 0.00 8.79 5.22
N PRO A 13 1.07 9.59 5.37
CA PRO A 13 2.40 9.18 4.97
C PRO A 13 2.88 8.00 5.83
N VAL A 14 3.56 7.06 5.20
CA VAL A 14 4.24 5.94 5.88
C VAL A 14 5.71 5.91 5.46
N PRO A 15 6.62 5.35 6.29
CA PRO A 15 8.01 5.22 5.90
C PRO A 15 8.15 4.44 4.58
N PRO A 16 8.79 5.01 3.54
CA PRO A 16 8.91 4.36 2.24
C PRO A 16 9.83 3.15 2.24
N GLY A 17 10.71 3.02 3.25
CA GLY A 17 11.73 1.98 3.31
C GLY A 17 13.03 2.35 2.58
N PRO A 18 13.98 1.42 2.46
CA PRO A 18 15.34 1.69 1.96
C PRO A 18 15.41 2.22 0.53
N LEU A 19 14.40 1.93 -0.29
CA LEU A 19 14.32 2.36 -1.69
C LEU A 19 13.91 3.83 -1.84
N GLY A 20 13.53 4.48 -0.75
CA GLY A 20 13.17 5.89 -0.74
C GLY A 20 11.89 6.19 -1.53
N GLY A 21 11.78 7.45 -1.97
CA GLY A 21 10.57 7.96 -2.61
C GLY A 21 9.49 8.34 -1.59
N SER A 22 8.23 8.22 -2.00
CA SER A 22 7.07 8.53 -1.16
C SER A 22 6.16 7.32 -1.04
N ALA A 23 5.67 7.06 0.16
CA ALA A 23 4.67 6.04 0.42
C ALA A 23 3.54 6.59 1.28
N ARG A 24 2.31 6.20 0.97
CA ARG A 24 1.10 6.60 1.70
C ARG A 24 0.15 5.43 1.80
N CYS A 25 -0.53 5.33 2.92
CA CYS A 25 -1.56 4.33 3.15
C CYS A 25 -2.87 5.00 3.58
N GLY A 26 -4.00 4.33 3.32
CA GLY A 26 -5.31 4.77 3.76
C GLY A 26 -6.35 3.66 3.64
N ASP A 27 -7.56 3.95 4.08
CA ASP A 27 -8.64 2.97 4.14
C ASP A 27 -9.75 3.30 3.15
N GLY A 28 -10.26 2.25 2.50
CA GLY A 28 -11.39 2.35 1.58
C GLY A 28 -12.38 1.21 1.75
N ARG A 29 -13.39 1.21 0.89
CA ARG A 29 -14.31 0.09 0.73
C ARG A 29 -14.37 -0.32 -0.74
N SER A 30 -14.34 -1.63 -0.97
CA SER A 30 -14.51 -2.21 -2.31
C SER A 30 -15.54 -3.32 -2.24
N ARG A 31 -16.66 -3.17 -2.95
CA ARG A 31 -17.76 -4.15 -2.98
C ARG A 31 -18.24 -4.58 -1.57
N GLY A 32 -18.30 -3.64 -0.63
CA GLY A 32 -18.70 -3.88 0.77
C GLY A 32 -17.59 -4.40 1.69
N VAL A 33 -16.42 -4.74 1.15
CA VAL A 33 -15.25 -5.20 1.91
C VAL A 33 -14.38 -4.01 2.29
N ARG A 34 -13.96 -3.93 3.56
CA ARG A 34 -12.96 -2.95 4.00
C ARG A 34 -11.61 -3.31 3.38
N VAL A 35 -10.99 -2.34 2.72
CA VAL A 35 -9.67 -2.48 2.11
C VAL A 35 -8.74 -1.46 2.73
N HIS A 36 -7.54 -1.89 3.09
CA HIS A 36 -6.43 -1.00 3.38
C HIS A 36 -5.58 -0.89 2.12
N VAL A 37 -5.25 0.31 1.70
CA VAL A 37 -4.56 0.56 0.44
C VAL A 37 -3.27 1.30 0.75
N CYS A 38 -2.15 0.73 0.30
CA CYS A 38 -0.85 1.40 0.36
C CYS A 38 -0.32 1.57 -1.05
N ALA A 39 0.17 2.77 -1.34
CA ALA A 39 0.75 3.11 -2.63
C ALA A 39 2.11 3.78 -2.43
N TRP A 40 2.98 3.61 -3.42
CA TRP A 40 4.30 4.23 -3.43
C TRP A 40 4.65 4.73 -4.82
N ALA A 41 5.58 5.67 -4.82
CA ALA A 41 6.27 6.13 -6.01
C ALA A 41 7.73 6.40 -5.66
N ASP A 42 8.63 5.91 -6.49
CA ASP A 42 10.04 6.26 -6.49
C ASP A 42 10.50 6.65 -7.90
N ARG A 43 11.81 6.67 -8.15
CA ARG A 43 12.38 7.09 -9.42
C ARG A 43 12.02 6.17 -10.59
N HIS A 44 11.77 4.89 -10.32
CA HIS A 44 11.66 3.86 -11.35
C HIS A 44 10.31 3.16 -11.32
N THR A 45 9.61 3.17 -10.19
CA THR A 45 8.38 2.41 -10.02
C THR A 45 7.28 3.26 -9.38
N LEU A 46 6.06 2.83 -9.67
CA LEU A 46 4.85 3.23 -8.98
C LEU A 46 4.02 1.97 -8.76
N GLY A 47 3.56 1.80 -7.53
CA GLY A 47 2.88 0.58 -7.13
C GLY A 47 1.77 0.83 -6.13
N MET A 48 0.86 -0.12 -6.06
CA MET A 48 -0.28 -0.09 -5.15
C MET A 48 -0.63 -1.50 -4.72
N VAL A 49 -0.82 -1.69 -3.41
CA VAL A 49 -1.29 -2.95 -2.83
C VAL A 49 -2.62 -2.73 -2.13
N HIS A 50 -3.51 -3.70 -2.30
CA HIS A 50 -4.82 -3.75 -1.64
C HIS A 50 -4.80 -4.89 -0.64
N LEU A 51 -4.91 -4.52 0.62
CA LEU A 51 -4.85 -5.40 1.76
C LEU A 51 -6.28 -5.59 2.28
N THR A 52 -6.76 -6.83 2.33
CA THR A 52 -8.08 -7.20 2.89
C THR A 52 -7.88 -8.13 4.08
N HIS A 53 -8.84 -8.17 5.00
CA HIS A 53 -8.88 -9.16 6.11
C HIS A 53 -7.71 -9.13 7.11
N PHE A 54 -7.14 -7.95 7.38
CA PHE A 54 -6.11 -7.83 8.43
C PHE A 54 -6.72 -7.73 9.83
N PRO A 55 -6.21 -8.48 10.83
CA PRO A 55 -6.50 -8.20 12.23
C PRO A 55 -6.13 -6.76 12.56
N GLN A 56 -6.91 -6.10 13.42
CA GLN A 56 -6.61 -4.73 13.85
C GLN A 56 -5.26 -4.61 14.60
N THR A 57 -4.72 -5.73 15.08
CA THR A 57 -3.41 -5.80 15.74
C THR A 57 -2.24 -5.86 14.75
N THR A 58 -2.52 -6.02 13.46
CA THR A 58 -1.50 -6.01 12.43
C THR A 58 -1.26 -4.59 11.95
N HIS A 59 0.01 -4.17 11.91
CA HIS A 59 0.45 -2.89 11.36
C HIS A 59 0.53 -2.99 9.83
N PRO A 60 -0.49 -2.56 9.06
CA PRO A 60 -0.52 -2.75 7.62
C PRO A 60 0.64 -2.05 6.91
N GLU A 61 1.18 -0.98 7.48
CA GLU A 61 2.37 -0.27 7.00
C GLU A 61 3.63 -1.16 7.03
N GLU A 62 3.76 -2.08 7.98
CA GLU A 62 4.89 -2.98 8.07
C GLU A 62 4.82 -4.07 7.00
N ILE A 63 3.64 -4.66 6.82
CA ILE A 63 3.38 -5.66 5.78
C ILE A 63 3.56 -5.04 4.39
N PHE A 64 3.07 -3.81 4.20
CA PHE A 64 3.34 -3.04 2.99
C PHE A 64 4.84 -2.94 2.69
N ARG A 65 5.66 -2.58 3.67
CA ARG A 65 7.12 -2.50 3.49
C ARG A 65 7.73 -3.85 3.10
N GLN A 66 7.27 -4.95 3.70
CA GLN A 66 7.71 -6.30 3.33
C GLN A 66 7.33 -6.65 1.89
N ILE A 67 6.09 -6.38 1.47
CA ILE A 67 5.64 -6.64 0.10
C ILE A 67 6.43 -5.81 -0.92
N ARG A 68 6.65 -4.51 -0.64
CA ARG A 68 7.45 -3.64 -1.51
C ARG A 68 8.88 -4.18 -1.64
N ALA A 69 9.51 -4.56 -0.52
CA ALA A 69 10.87 -5.10 -0.51
C ALA A 69 11.01 -6.37 -1.36
N GLN A 70 9.98 -7.23 -1.41
CA GLN A 70 9.98 -8.42 -2.27
C GLN A 70 9.68 -8.11 -3.75
N THR A 71 8.90 -7.06 -4.02
CA THR A 71 8.54 -6.67 -5.39
C THR A 71 9.68 -5.97 -6.11
N GLU A 72 10.47 -5.19 -5.37
CA GLU A 72 11.52 -4.34 -5.91
C GLU A 72 12.93 -4.95 -5.72
N HIS A 73 13.02 -6.28 -5.59
CA HIS A 73 14.33 -6.94 -5.66
C HIS A 73 15.04 -6.53 -6.95
N PRO A 74 16.32 -6.09 -6.87
CA PRO A 74 17.08 -5.75 -8.06
C PRO A 74 17.06 -6.93 -9.03
N VAL A 75 16.64 -6.70 -10.26
CA VAL A 75 16.88 -7.65 -11.36
C VAL A 75 18.41 -7.76 -11.50
N PRO A 76 19.01 -8.96 -11.44
CA PRO A 76 20.45 -9.13 -11.59
C PRO A 76 20.97 -8.62 -12.94
#